data_AF-A0A3A5IEF9-F1
#
_entry.id   AF-A0A3A5IEF9-F1
#
_cell.length_a   1.000
_cell.length_b   1.000
_cell.length_c   1.000
_cell.angle_alpha   90.00
_cell.angle_beta   90.00
_cell.angle_gamma   90.00
#
_symmetry.space_group_name_H-M   'P 1'
#
loop_
_entity.id
_entity.type
_entity.pdbx_description
1 polymer ?
#
loop_
_entity_poly.entity_id
_entity_poly.type
_entity_poly.pdbx_seq_one_letter_code
_entity_poly.pdbx_strand_id
1 'polypeptide(L)' 'MKRIILLSIIPFIGSLGGLPFVNKVDLYILGMPFIFFWVVLWTVLISGFLWLIYHFDPRNLEDVDE' A
#
# COMPACT_ATOMS: atom_id res chain seq x y z
N MET A 1 -4.27 17.41 4.29
CA MET A 1 -4.62 17.29 2.84
C MET A 1 -3.47 16.78 1.97
N LYS A 2 -2.45 17.58 1.59
CA LYS A 2 -1.41 17.15 0.61
C LYS A 2 -0.65 15.86 0.98
N ARG A 3 -0.32 15.66 2.26
CA ARG A 3 0.39 14.46 2.74
C ARG A 3 -0.47 13.20 2.58
N ILE A 4 -1.75 13.28 2.93
CA ILE A 4 -2.72 12.19 2.81
C ILE A 4 -2.89 11.77 1.34
N ILE A 5 -3.00 12.75 0.43
CA ILE A 5 -3.08 12.48 -1.01
C ILE A 5 -1.84 11.73 -1.53
N LEU A 6 -0.65 12.12 -1.06
CA LEU A 6 0.60 11.43 -1.40
C LEU A 6 0.57 9.98 -0.89
N LEU A 7 0.16 9.77 0.36
CA LEU A 7 0.02 8.45 1.00
C LEU A 7 -1.00 7.55 0.28
N SER A 8 -2.07 8.11 -0.27
CA SER A 8 -3.07 7.36 -1.05
C SER A 8 -2.60 6.95 -2.44
N ILE A 9 -1.71 7.73 -3.08
CA ILE A 9 -1.21 7.46 -4.44
C ILE A 9 -0.09 6.41 -4.43
N ILE A 10 0.72 6.35 -3.37
CA ILE A 10 1.83 5.41 -3.21
C ILE A 10 1.43 3.94 -3.44
N PRO A 11 0.35 3.39 -2.81
CA PRO A 11 -0.02 1.99 -3.06
C PRO A 11 -0.42 1.71 -4.50
N PHE A 12 -0.97 2.70 -5.21
CA PHE A 12 -1.36 2.54 -6.61
C PHE A 12 -0.13 2.46 -7.53
N ILE A 13 0.81 3.39 -7.36
CA ILE A 13 2.07 3.41 -8.13
C ILE A 13 2.94 2.21 -7.74
N GLY A 14 2.98 1.85 -6.46
CA GLY A 14 3.77 0.73 -5.98
C GLY A 14 3.24 -0.61 -6.47
N SER A 15 1.94 -0.88 -6.32
CA SER A 15 1.34 -2.15 -6.75
C SER A 15 1.42 -2.37 -8.27
N LEU A 16 1.15 -1.32 -9.07
CA LEU A 16 1.12 -1.40 -10.54
C LEU A 16 2.48 -1.10 -11.19
N GLY A 17 3.20 -0.08 -10.73
CA GLY A 17 4.47 0.35 -11.30
C GLY A 17 5.62 -0.61 -11.02
N GLY A 18 5.51 -1.46 -9.98
CA GLY A 18 6.49 -2.52 -9.74
C GLY A 18 6.36 -3.69 -10.71
N LEU A 19 5.19 -3.91 -11.34
CA LEU A 19 4.92 -5.04 -12.24
C LEU A 19 6.01 -5.30 -13.28
N PRO A 20 6.50 -4.31 -14.07
CA PRO A 20 7.56 -4.55 -15.04
C PRO A 20 8.91 -4.98 -14.42
N PHE A 21 9.20 -4.58 -13.18
CA PHE A 21 10.41 -5.00 -12.46
C PHE A 21 10.26 -6.38 -11.81
N VAL A 22 9.04 -6.73 -11.44
CA VAL A 22 8.74 -7.96 -10.72
C VAL A 22 8.27 -9.10 -11.62
N ASN A 23 8.03 -8.82 -12.90
CA ASN A 23 7.71 -9.80 -13.93
C ASN A 23 8.96 -10.60 -14.38
N LYS A 24 9.76 -11.07 -13.42
CA LYS A 24 10.83 -12.05 -13.64
C LYS A 24 10.36 -13.38 -13.07
N VAL A 25 10.03 -14.29 -13.97
CA VAL A 25 9.46 -15.61 -13.66
C VAL A 25 10.39 -16.52 -12.84
N ASP A 26 11.69 -16.20 -12.77
CA ASP A 26 12.68 -16.97 -12.02
C ASP A 26 12.72 -16.63 -10.52
N LEU A 27 12.09 -15.53 -10.08
CA LEU A 27 12.06 -15.18 -8.66
C LEU A 27 10.93 -15.92 -7.94
N TYR A 28 11.31 -16.81 -7.03
CA TYR A 28 10.41 -17.47 -6.10
C TYR A 28 10.71 -16.98 -4.68
N ILE A 29 9.66 -16.63 -3.94
CA ILE A 29 9.73 -16.24 -2.53
C ILE A 29 8.83 -17.18 -1.76
N LEU A 30 9.34 -17.81 -0.69
CA LEU A 30 8.58 -18.77 0.12
C LEU A 30 7.96 -19.93 -0.68
N GLY A 31 8.58 -20.31 -1.81
CA GLY A 31 8.09 -21.38 -2.69
C GLY A 31 6.96 -20.97 -3.65
N MET A 32 6.53 -19.70 -3.65
CA MET A 32 5.55 -19.16 -4.60
C MET A 32 6.19 -18.21 -5.61
N PRO A 33 5.60 -18.07 -6.82
CA PRO A 33 6.05 -17.08 -7.79
C PRO A 33 5.99 -15.67 -7.17
N PHE A 34 6.98 -14.83 -7.48
CA PHE A 34 7.09 -13.50 -6.91
C PHE A 34 5.80 -12.66 -7.04
N ILE A 35 5.08 -12.79 -8.16
CA ILE A 35 3.84 -12.02 -8.38
C ILE A 35 2.77 -12.30 -7.32
N PHE A 36 2.66 -13.53 -6.82
CA PHE A 36 1.75 -13.87 -5.72
C PHE A 36 2.20 -13.21 -4.42
N PHE A 37 3.48 -13.33 -4.09
CA PHE A 37 4.07 -12.65 -2.94
C PHE A 37 3.83 -11.13 -3.01
N TRP A 38 4.00 -10.53 -4.18
CA TRP A 38 3.80 -9.11 -4.43
C TRP A 38 2.38 -8.66 -4.15
N VAL A 39 1.37 -9.38 -4.66
CA VAL A 39 -0.05 -9.06 -4.41
C VAL A 39 -0.39 -9.17 -2.93
N VAL A 40 0.10 -10.21 -2.25
CA VAL A 40 -0.13 -10.40 -0.80
C VAL A 40 0.54 -9.28 0.00
N LEU A 41 1.79 -8.95 -0.32
CA LEU A 41 2.54 -7.86 0.32
C LEU A 41 1.78 -6.53 0.17
N TRP A 42 1.34 -6.19 -1.04
CA TRP A 42 0.59 -4.95 -1.29
C TRP A 42 -0.76 -4.93 -0.59
N THR A 43 -1.44 -6.08 -0.47
CA THR A 43 -2.69 -6.19 0.30
C THR A 43 -2.47 -5.78 1.76
N VAL A 44 -1.43 -6.31 2.41
CA VAL A 44 -1.08 -5.97 3.80
C VAL A 44 -0.65 -4.51 3.91
N LEU A 45 0.18 -4.03 2.97
CA LEU A 45 0.65 -2.64 2.96
C LEU A 45 -0.51 -1.64 2.82
N ILE A 46 -1.50 -1.91 1.96
CA ILE A 46 -2.69 -1.04 1.78
C ILE A 46 -3.45 -0.89 3.11
N SER A 47 -3.62 -1.98 3.87
CA SER A 47 -4.21 -1.90 5.21
C SER A 47 -3.39 -0.99 6.14
N GLY A 48 -2.06 -1.11 6.09
CA GLY A 48 -1.16 -0.20 6.82
C GLY A 48 -1.26 1.26 6.37
N PHE A 49 -1.38 1.53 5.06
CA PHE A 49 -1.58 2.88 4.53
C PHE A 49 -2.90 3.47 5.00
N LEU A 50 -3.99 2.70 5.01
CA LEU A 50 -5.28 3.15 5.53
C LEU A 50 -5.21 3.48 7.03
N TRP A 51 -4.55 2.63 7.81
CA TRP A 51 -4.32 2.90 9.24
C TRP A 51 -3.50 4.17 9.46
N LEU A 52 -2.45 4.38 8.65
CA LEU A 52 -1.62 5.57 8.72
C LEU A 52 -2.42 6.83 8.32
N ILE A 53 -3.22 6.75 7.26
CA ILE A 53 -4.11 7.83 6.83
C ILE A 53 -5.11 8.16 7.94
N TYR A 54 -5.74 7.16 8.55
CA TYR A 54 -6.67 7.35 9.65
C TYR A 54 -6.03 8.10 10.82
N HIS A 55 -4.82 7.73 11.21
CA HIS A 55 -4.11 8.38 12.32
C HIS A 55 -3.63 9.81 11.99
N PHE A 56 -3.29 10.10 10.74
CA PHE A 56 -2.80 11.41 10.30
C PHE A 56 -3.86 12.29 9.64
N ASP A 57 -5.11 11.83 9.51
CA ASP A 57 -6.20 12.68 9.00
C ASP A 57 -6.72 13.56 10.13
N PRO A 58 -6.44 14.87 10.13
CA PRO A 58 -6.91 15.77 11.17
C PRO A 58 -8.44 15.86 11.24
N ARG A 59 -9.14 15.51 10.16
CA ARG A 59 -10.61 15.48 10.14
C ARG A 59 -11.19 14.35 10.98
N ASN A 60 -10.44 13.25 11.13
CA ASN A 60 -10.85 12.14 11.99
C ASN A 60 -10.60 12.45 13.49
N LEU A 61 -9.88 13.53 13.80
CA LEU A 61 -9.67 14.03 15.15
C LEU A 61 -10.76 15.04 15.57
N GLU A 62 -11.36 15.78 14.63
CA GLU A 62 -12.44 16.75 14.91
C GLU A 62 -13.77 16.05 15.29
N ASP A 63 -14.06 14.86 14.76
CA ASP A 63 -15.28 14.08 15.11
C ASP A 63 -15.26 13.49 16.54
N VAL A 64 -14.16 13.62 17.29
CA VAL A 64 -14.03 13.09 18.67
C VAL A 64 -14.41 14.15 19.73
N ASP A 65 -14.48 15.42 19.34
CA ASP A 65 -14.70 16.56 20.25
C ASP A 65 -16.14 17.16 20.18
N GLU A 66 -17.07 16.55 19.44
CA GLU A 66 -18.51 16.92 19.38
C GLU A 66 -19.41 15.84 20.02
#